data_AF-A0AAX3NGV8-F1
#
_entry.id   AF-A0AAX3NGV8-F1
#
_cell.length_a   1.000
_cell.length_b   1.000
_cell.length_c   1.000
_cell.angle_alpha   90.00
_cell.angle_beta   90.00
_cell.angle_gamma   90.00
#
_symmetry.space_group_name_H-M   'P 1'
#
loop_
_entity.id
_entity.type
_entity.pdbx_description
1 polymer ?
#
loop_
_entity_poly.entity_id
_entity_poly.type
_entity_poly.pdbx_seq_one_letter_code
_entity_poly.pdbx_strand_id
1 'polypeptide(L)'
;MAFENNVPSIVNPVVDGLRDISARRAATISNMIDEAAKHGLDDQFAYDAVWTYGADNGKEFAQQLGEHPTFRQFADDFGRDHNEQIYEMERVVDNDDELEIHFHYCPYVTEWVKQGKNPEQIARLCDVAMAGDHAFAGILLPGFHA
;
A
#
# COMPACT_ATOMS: atom_id res chain seq x y z
N MET A 1 -4.73 21.97 5.23
CA MET A 1 -3.78 21.61 4.15
C MET A 1 -4.07 20.18 3.71
N ALA A 2 -3.81 19.81 2.45
CA ALA A 2 -3.94 18.40 2.05
C ALA A 2 -3.06 17.54 2.98
N PHE A 3 -3.61 16.42 3.48
CA PHE A 3 -2.95 15.47 4.38
C PHE A 3 -2.63 15.95 5.81
N GLU A 4 -3.23 17.04 6.28
CA GLU A 4 -3.01 17.52 7.67
C GLU A 4 -3.49 16.55 8.76
N ASN A 5 -4.38 15.63 8.40
CA ASN A 5 -4.89 14.58 9.29
C ASN A 5 -4.04 13.30 9.27
N ASN A 6 -2.98 13.23 8.44
CA ASN A 6 -2.09 12.07 8.38
C ASN A 6 -1.07 12.11 9.53
N VAL A 7 -1.56 11.97 10.76
CA VAL A 7 -0.79 12.09 12.00
C VAL A 7 -0.83 10.74 12.72
N PRO A 8 0.31 10.11 13.02
CA PRO A 8 0.32 8.83 13.70
C PRO A 8 -0.12 9.01 15.17
N SER A 9 -0.96 8.11 15.65
CA SER A 9 -1.36 8.00 17.06
C SER A 9 -0.56 6.92 17.81
N ILE A 10 -0.06 5.90 17.11
CA ILE A 10 0.76 4.83 17.69
C ILE A 10 2.22 5.32 17.79
N VAL A 11 2.77 5.30 19.01
CA VAL A 11 4.17 5.62 19.29
C VAL A 11 4.86 4.38 19.86
N ASN A 12 5.69 3.74 19.04
CA ASN A 12 6.37 2.49 19.38
C ASN A 12 7.67 2.39 18.57
N PRO A 13 8.85 2.20 19.18
CA PRO A 13 10.13 2.16 18.47
C PRO A 13 10.22 1.12 17.35
N VAL A 14 9.53 -0.03 17.50
CA VAL A 14 9.48 -1.06 16.45
C VAL A 14 8.64 -0.57 15.26
N VAL A 15 7.45 -0.02 15.54
CA VAL A 15 6.55 0.52 14.51
C VAL A 15 7.21 1.71 13.81
N ASP A 16 7.87 2.58 14.57
CA ASP A 16 8.60 3.74 14.03
C ASP A 16 9.74 3.29 13.12
N GLY A 17 10.51 2.28 13.51
CA GLY A 17 11.55 1.70 12.66
C GLY A 17 11.01 1.08 11.37
N LEU A 18 9.85 0.43 11.43
CA LEU A 18 9.19 -0.11 10.23
C LEU A 18 8.63 1.01 9.34
N ARG A 19 8.05 2.06 9.92
CA ARG A 19 7.61 3.27 9.21
C ARG A 19 8.77 3.98 8.53
N ASP A 20 9.94 4.02 9.15
CA ASP A 20 11.16 4.57 8.55
C ASP A 20 11.61 3.77 7.32
N ILE A 21 11.52 2.44 7.35
CA ILE A 21 11.81 1.57 6.19
C ILE A 21 10.81 1.83 5.06
N SER A 22 9.51 1.89 5.40
CA SER A 22 8.43 2.24 4.47
C SER A 22 8.65 3.62 3.84
N ALA A 23 9.01 4.62 4.63
CA ALA A 23 9.33 5.97 4.15
C ALA A 23 10.52 5.95 3.17
N ARG A 24 11.58 5.18 3.44
CA ARG A 24 12.73 5.05 2.51
C ARG A 24 12.32 4.44 1.17
N ARG A 25 11.43 3.43 1.18
CA ARG A 25 10.83 2.89 -0.05
C ARG A 25 10.03 3.95 -0.79
N ALA A 26 9.15 4.67 -0.10
CA ALA A 26 8.36 5.76 -0.67
C ALA A 26 9.23 6.84 -1.33
N ALA A 27 10.29 7.27 -0.62
CA ALA A 27 11.25 8.25 -1.12
C ALA A 27 12.01 7.76 -2.35
N THR A 28 12.35 6.47 -2.40
CA THR A 28 13.05 5.88 -3.55
C THR A 28 12.15 5.87 -4.78
N ILE A 29 10.89 5.46 -4.63
CA ILE A 29 9.90 5.45 -5.73
C ILE A 29 9.72 6.85 -6.31
N SER A 30 9.46 7.85 -5.46
CA SER A 30 9.26 9.22 -5.92
C SER A 30 10.50 9.80 -6.60
N ASN A 31 11.69 9.54 -6.05
CA ASN A 31 12.95 10.01 -6.66
C ASN A 31 13.21 9.37 -8.03
N MET A 32 12.91 8.08 -8.20
CA MET A 32 13.06 7.41 -9.50
C MET A 32 12.12 8.01 -10.55
N ILE A 33 10.86 8.27 -10.18
CA ILE A 33 9.87 8.90 -11.07
C ILE A 33 10.28 10.33 -11.42
N ASP A 34 10.71 11.13 -10.43
CA ASP A 34 11.20 12.48 -10.68
C ASP A 34 12.40 12.50 -11.62
N GLU A 35 13.34 11.59 -11.41
CA GLU A 35 14.52 11.49 -12.26
C GLU A 35 14.12 11.07 -13.68
N ALA A 36 13.27 10.05 -13.83
CA ALA A 36 12.74 9.61 -15.11
C ALA A 36 12.07 10.77 -15.89
N ALA A 37 11.29 11.62 -15.22
CA ALA A 37 10.66 12.79 -15.82
C ALA A 37 11.68 13.80 -16.38
N LYS A 38 12.85 13.98 -15.76
CA LYS A 38 13.95 14.82 -16.30
C LYS A 38 14.51 14.29 -17.61
N HIS A 39 14.39 12.98 -17.84
CA HIS A 39 14.77 12.30 -19.08
C HIS A 39 13.61 12.16 -20.07
N GLY A 40 12.45 12.77 -19.79
CA GLY A 40 11.27 12.72 -20.66
C GLY A 40 10.51 11.39 -20.65
N LEU A 41 10.70 10.58 -19.61
CA LEU A 41 9.99 9.32 -19.40
C LEU A 41 8.77 9.55 -18.50
N ASP A 42 7.71 8.75 -18.70
CA ASP A 42 6.57 8.68 -17.78
C ASP A 42 6.86 7.74 -16.59
N ASP A 43 5.86 7.57 -15.72
CA ASP A 43 5.94 6.74 -14.51
C ASP A 43 5.40 5.31 -14.70
N GLN A 44 5.06 4.91 -15.93
CA GLN A 44 4.47 3.59 -16.19
C GLN A 44 5.41 2.46 -15.76
N PHE A 45 6.72 2.63 -15.95
CA PHE A 45 7.71 1.65 -15.50
C PHE A 45 7.63 1.38 -13.98
N ALA A 46 7.32 2.43 -13.18
CA ALA A 46 7.21 2.31 -11.74
C ALA A 46 5.89 1.62 -11.36
N TYR A 47 4.79 1.96 -12.05
CA TYR A 47 3.51 1.28 -11.90
C TYR A 47 3.64 -0.23 -12.16
N ASP A 48 4.25 -0.61 -13.30
CA ASP A 48 4.43 -2.02 -13.70
C ASP A 48 5.34 -2.79 -12.72
N ALA A 49 6.37 -2.13 -12.19
CA ALA A 49 7.26 -2.72 -11.19
C ALA A 49 6.51 -2.97 -9.87
N VAL A 50 5.70 -2.02 -9.40
CA VAL A 50 4.91 -2.16 -8.17
C VAL A 50 3.78 -3.19 -8.36
N TRP A 51 3.16 -3.24 -9.55
CA TRP A 51 2.23 -4.30 -9.92
C TRP A 51 2.86 -5.69 -9.82
N THR A 52 4.07 -5.86 -10.37
CA THR A 52 4.79 -7.13 -10.30
C THR A 52 5.05 -7.54 -8.86
N TYR A 53 5.51 -6.60 -8.02
CA TYR A 53 5.67 -6.81 -6.58
C TYR A 53 4.36 -7.25 -5.91
N GLY A 54 3.25 -6.57 -6.18
CA GLY A 54 1.94 -6.91 -5.63
C GLY A 54 1.44 -8.30 -6.05
N ALA A 55 1.62 -8.64 -7.33
CA ALA A 55 1.26 -9.95 -7.86
C ALA A 55 2.05 -11.08 -7.19
N ASP A 56 3.34 -10.87 -6.91
CA ASP A 56 4.16 -11.87 -6.24
C ASP A 56 3.74 -12.08 -4.78
N ASN A 57 3.47 -11.00 -4.03
CA ASN A 57 2.89 -11.11 -2.68
C ASN A 57 1.51 -11.79 -2.70
N GLY A 58 0.68 -11.48 -3.70
CA GLY A 58 -0.64 -12.10 -3.86
C GLY A 58 -0.56 -13.61 -4.09
N LYS A 59 0.42 -14.08 -4.87
CA LYS A 59 0.67 -15.52 -5.07
C LYS A 59 1.12 -16.20 -3.78
N GLU A 60 2.02 -15.55 -3.03
CA GLU A 60 2.49 -16.09 -1.74
C GLU A 60 1.35 -16.18 -0.74
N PHE A 61 0.50 -15.15 -0.65
CA PHE A 61 -0.68 -15.16 0.22
C PHE A 61 -1.71 -16.22 -0.21
N ALA A 62 -1.98 -16.34 -1.52
CA ALA A 62 -2.87 -17.39 -2.04
C ALA A 62 -2.37 -18.80 -1.68
N GLN A 63 -1.06 -19.04 -1.70
CA GLN A 63 -0.47 -20.31 -1.28
C GLN A 63 -0.68 -20.59 0.22
N GLN A 64 -0.64 -19.56 1.06
CA GLN A 64 -0.89 -19.69 2.50
C GLN A 64 -2.35 -20.07 2.78
N LEU A 65 -3.29 -19.49 2.03
CA LEU A 65 -4.72 -19.77 2.16
C LEU A 65 -5.12 -21.17 1.64
N GLY A 66 -4.33 -21.75 0.74
CA GLY A 66 -4.58 -23.08 0.17
C GLY A 66 -5.58 -23.07 -0.98
N GLU A 67 -6.07 -24.27 -1.35
CA GLU A 67 -7.03 -24.41 -2.47
C GLU A 67 -8.45 -23.98 -2.05
N HIS A 68 -9.09 -23.14 -2.87
CA HIS A 68 -10.46 -22.66 -2.69
C HIS A 68 -10.75 -22.03 -1.32
N PRO A 69 -10.02 -20.97 -0.91
CA PRO A 69 -10.27 -20.34 0.37
C PRO A 69 -11.63 -19.65 0.41
N THR A 70 -12.25 -19.65 1.59
CA THR A 70 -13.44 -18.82 1.85
C THR A 70 -13.04 -17.36 2.03
N PHE A 71 -13.98 -16.45 1.82
CA PHE A 71 -13.75 -15.03 2.13
C PHE A 71 -13.40 -14.83 3.61
N ARG A 72 -14.02 -15.59 4.52
CA ARG A 72 -13.66 -15.55 5.95
C ARG A 72 -12.19 -15.87 6.19
N GLN A 73 -11.63 -16.89 5.53
CA GLN A 73 -10.20 -17.22 5.66
C GLN A 73 -9.31 -16.08 5.15
N PHE A 74 -9.66 -15.48 4.01
CA PHE A 74 -8.98 -14.28 3.53
C PHE A 74 -9.04 -13.13 4.56
N ALA A 75 -10.23 -12.85 5.08
CA ALA A 75 -10.46 -11.74 5.99
C ALA A 75 -9.77 -11.95 7.35
N ASP A 76 -9.65 -13.19 7.82
CA ASP A 76 -8.95 -13.50 9.07
C ASP A 76 -7.45 -13.19 8.98
N ASP A 77 -6.82 -13.34 7.82
CA ASP A 77 -5.37 -13.18 7.65
C ASP A 77 -4.95 -11.81 7.07
N PHE A 78 -5.74 -11.24 6.16
CA PHE A 78 -5.34 -10.05 5.40
C PHE A 78 -5.16 -8.80 6.28
N GLY A 79 -3.99 -8.15 6.26
CA GLY A 79 -3.76 -6.93 7.06
C GLY A 79 -3.77 -7.14 8.58
N ARG A 80 -3.51 -8.37 9.05
CA ARG A 80 -3.27 -8.69 10.48
C ARG A 80 -1.79 -8.73 10.87
N ASP A 81 -0.90 -8.45 9.94
CA ASP A 81 0.54 -8.47 10.19
C ASP A 81 1.04 -7.10 10.71
N HIS A 82 2.34 -6.89 10.63
CA HIS A 82 2.98 -5.63 11.01
C HIS A 82 2.38 -4.39 10.32
N ASN A 83 1.71 -4.55 9.17
CA ASN A 83 1.07 -3.44 8.47
C ASN A 83 -0.09 -2.82 9.27
N GLU A 84 -0.79 -3.59 10.12
CA GLU A 84 -1.89 -3.08 10.94
C GLU A 84 -1.45 -1.88 11.79
N GLN A 85 -0.28 -1.99 12.43
CA GLN A 85 0.28 -0.90 13.25
C GLN A 85 0.99 0.17 12.42
N ILE A 86 1.65 -0.21 11.31
CA ILE A 86 2.34 0.76 10.45
C ILE A 86 1.36 1.80 9.91
N TYR A 87 0.21 1.35 9.41
CA TYR A 87 -0.81 2.19 8.79
C TYR A 87 -1.96 2.60 9.72
N GLU A 88 -1.92 2.16 10.97
CA GLU A 88 -2.99 2.37 11.95
C GLU A 88 -4.34 1.94 11.38
N MET A 89 -4.38 0.68 10.93
CA MET A 89 -5.56 0.10 10.31
C MET A 89 -6.68 -0.13 11.33
N GLU A 90 -7.90 0.20 10.94
CA GLU A 90 -9.12 -0.12 11.67
C GLU A 90 -10.04 -0.95 10.78
N ARG A 91 -10.43 -2.14 11.26
CA ARG A 91 -11.46 -2.95 10.61
C ARG A 91 -12.83 -2.44 11.01
N VAL A 92 -13.50 -1.76 10.09
CA VAL A 92 -14.84 -1.19 10.33
C VAL A 92 -15.95 -2.16 9.91
N VAL A 93 -15.66 -3.04 8.95
CA VAL A 93 -16.49 -4.22 8.62
C VAL A 93 -15.59 -5.45 8.58
N ASP A 94 -16.00 -6.53 9.24
CA ASP A 94 -15.29 -7.81 9.30
C ASP A 94 -16.32 -8.93 9.48
N ASN A 95 -16.85 -9.44 8.38
CA ASN A 95 -17.83 -10.53 8.37
C ASN A 95 -17.51 -11.56 7.26
N ASP A 96 -18.41 -12.51 7.03
CA ASP A 96 -18.19 -13.64 6.10
C ASP A 96 -18.19 -13.23 4.61
N ASP A 97 -18.69 -12.03 4.28
CA ASP A 97 -18.88 -11.57 2.91
C ASP A 97 -18.21 -10.21 2.61
N GLU A 98 -17.83 -9.44 3.65
CA GLU A 98 -17.27 -8.09 3.51
C GLU A 98 -16.16 -7.80 4.54
N LEU A 99 -15.12 -7.13 4.07
CA LEU A 99 -14.00 -6.62 4.86
C LEU A 99 -13.74 -5.19 4.43
N GLU A 100 -13.86 -4.25 5.37
CA GLU A 100 -13.55 -2.84 5.17
C GLU A 100 -12.51 -2.41 6.20
N ILE A 101 -11.37 -1.91 5.71
CA ILE A 101 -10.25 -1.47 6.53
C ILE A 101 -9.99 0.01 6.26
N HIS A 102 -10.06 0.83 7.30
CA HIS A 102 -9.68 2.25 7.25
C HIS A 102 -8.22 2.40 7.67
N PHE A 103 -7.47 3.18 6.92
CA PHE A 103 -6.06 3.46 7.18
C PHE A 103 -5.99 4.87 7.78
N HIS A 104 -5.61 4.98 9.05
CA HIS A 104 -5.56 6.27 9.75
C HIS A 104 -4.22 6.98 9.62
N TYR A 105 -3.18 6.28 9.14
CA TYR A 105 -1.88 6.87 8.88
C TYR A 105 -1.18 6.22 7.69
N CYS A 106 -0.44 7.00 6.91
CA CYS A 106 0.39 6.52 5.81
C CYS A 106 1.80 7.11 5.87
N PRO A 107 2.85 6.28 6.12
CA PRO A 107 4.23 6.77 6.13
C PRO A 107 4.72 7.24 4.76
N TYR A 108 4.13 6.75 3.66
CA TYR A 108 4.49 7.18 2.31
C TYR A 108 4.06 8.63 2.07
N VAL A 109 2.82 8.96 2.40
CA VAL A 109 2.29 10.33 2.29
C VAL A 109 3.10 11.27 3.18
N THR A 110 3.40 10.87 4.42
CA THR A 110 4.27 11.66 5.31
C THR A 110 5.62 11.95 4.66
N GLU A 111 6.25 10.96 4.04
CA GLU A 111 7.54 11.15 3.38
C GLU A 111 7.45 12.05 2.15
N TRP A 112 6.44 11.86 1.30
CA TRP A 112 6.26 12.70 0.11
C TRP A 112 5.92 14.16 0.46
N VAL A 113 5.18 14.40 1.55
CA VAL A 113 4.99 15.75 2.10
C VAL A 113 6.32 16.35 2.55
N LYS A 114 7.18 15.58 3.24
CA LYS A 114 8.54 16.03 3.62
C LYS A 114 9.42 16.35 2.41
N GLN A 115 9.28 15.60 1.32
CA GLN A 115 9.96 15.86 0.04
C GLN A 115 9.42 17.08 -0.72
N GLY A 116 8.34 17.71 -0.22
CA GLY A 116 7.74 18.89 -0.84
C GLY A 116 6.85 18.57 -2.04
N LYS A 117 6.33 17.34 -2.15
CA LYS A 117 5.34 16.97 -3.17
C LYS A 117 4.03 17.71 -2.95
N ASN A 118 3.43 18.18 -4.03
CA ASN A 118 2.10 18.78 -4.00
C ASN A 118 1.00 17.68 -3.98
N PRO A 119 -0.27 18.04 -3.73
CA PRO A 119 -1.35 17.07 -3.63
C PRO A 119 -1.55 16.22 -4.88
N GLU A 120 -1.40 16.81 -6.07
CA GLU A 120 -1.56 16.11 -7.34
C GLU A 120 -0.45 15.08 -7.58
N GLN A 121 0.79 15.43 -7.23
CA GLN A 121 1.94 14.51 -7.27
C GLN A 121 1.76 13.37 -6.27
N ILE A 122 1.30 13.66 -5.05
CA ILE A 122 1.03 12.63 -4.04
C ILE A 122 -0.08 11.70 -4.51
N ALA A 123 -1.16 12.22 -5.09
CA ALA A 123 -2.23 11.40 -5.63
C ALA A 123 -1.70 10.42 -6.70
N ARG A 124 -0.87 10.91 -7.63
CA ARG A 124 -0.27 10.03 -8.65
C ARG A 124 0.68 8.99 -8.04
N LEU A 125 1.47 9.35 -7.04
CA LEU A 125 2.34 8.42 -6.33
C LEU A 125 1.53 7.36 -5.54
N CYS A 126 0.38 7.74 -4.97
CA CYS A 126 -0.56 6.80 -4.38
C CYS A 126 -1.10 5.83 -5.44
N ASP A 127 -1.49 6.29 -6.63
CA ASP A 127 -1.96 5.41 -7.71
C ASP A 127 -0.88 4.38 -8.10
N VAL A 128 0.38 4.82 -8.22
CA VAL A 128 1.52 3.93 -8.49
C VAL A 128 1.72 2.92 -7.36
N ALA A 129 1.58 3.32 -6.10
CA ALA A 129 1.69 2.41 -4.95
C ALA A 129 0.52 1.39 -4.92
N MET A 130 -0.70 1.85 -5.19
CA MET A 130 -1.93 1.04 -5.24
C MET A 130 -1.92 0.00 -6.37
N ALA A 131 -1.06 0.14 -7.38
CA ALA A 131 -0.83 -0.90 -8.39
C ALA A 131 -0.53 -2.27 -7.76
N GLY A 132 0.15 -2.27 -6.62
CA GLY A 132 0.46 -3.49 -5.87
C GLY A 132 -0.79 -4.13 -5.28
N ASP A 133 -1.66 -3.34 -4.66
CA ASP A 133 -2.92 -3.82 -4.08
C ASP A 133 -3.89 -4.30 -5.16
N HIS A 134 -3.97 -3.59 -6.29
CA HIS A 134 -4.76 -4.02 -7.45
C HIS A 134 -4.29 -5.37 -7.99
N ALA A 135 -2.96 -5.55 -8.14
CA ALA A 135 -2.38 -6.81 -8.58
C ALA A 135 -2.64 -7.94 -7.58
N PHE A 136 -2.46 -7.66 -6.28
CA PHE A 136 -2.72 -8.60 -5.19
C PHE A 136 -4.17 -9.08 -5.20
N ALA A 137 -5.13 -8.16 -5.28
CA ALA A 137 -6.55 -8.46 -5.36
C ALA A 137 -6.90 -9.30 -6.61
N GLY A 138 -6.31 -8.96 -7.76
CA GLY A 138 -6.52 -9.70 -9.01
C GLY A 138 -6.05 -11.15 -8.96
N ILE A 139 -5.04 -11.47 -8.14
CA ILE A 139 -4.60 -12.87 -7.92
C ILE A 139 -5.60 -13.65 -7.06
N LEU A 140 -6.14 -13.02 -6.02
CA LEU A 140 -7.01 -13.70 -5.05
C LEU A 140 -8.47 -13.81 -5.50
N LEU A 141 -8.92 -12.87 -6.33
CA LEU A 141 -10.28 -12.79 -6.82
C LEU A 141 -10.28 -12.85 -8.35
N PRO A 142 -10.07 -14.03 -8.96
CA PRO A 142 -10.07 -14.16 -10.42
C PRO A 142 -11.42 -13.70 -10.98
N GLY A 143 -11.43 -12.52 -11.61
CA GLY A 143 -12.64 -11.83 -12.10
C GLY A 143 -12.82 -10.41 -11.56
N PHE A 144 -12.07 -10.00 -10.53
CA PHE A 144 -12.00 -8.61 -10.11
C PHE A 144 -11.22 -7.80 -11.16
N HIS A 145 -11.83 -6.75 -11.72
CA HIS A 145 -11.16 -5.80 -12.61
C HIS A 145 -11.17 -4.46 -11.89
N ALA A 146 -9.98 -4.01 -11.47
CA ALA A 146 -9.77 -2.67 -10.93
C ALA A 146 -9.74 -1.63 -12.05
#